data_AF-A0A0F9RXW5-F1
#
_entry.id   AF-A0A0F9RXW5-F1
#
_cell.length_a   1.000
_cell.length_b   1.000
_cell.length_c   1.000
_cell.angle_alpha   90.00
_cell.angle_beta   90.00
_cell.angle_gamma   90.00
#
_symmetry.space_group_name_H-M   'P 1'
#
loop_
_entity.id
_entity.type
_entity.pdbx_description
1 polymer ?
#
loop_
_entity_poly.entity_id
_entity_poly.type
_entity_poly.pdbx_seq_one_letter_code
_entity_poly.pdbx_strand_id
1 'polypeptide(L)' 'MEFLEKNHPKDFNIQEVADAAQFHRNTVSTYLKVLVAEKKIIISRTIKNVNLYSFINEI' A
#
# COMPACT_ATOMS: atom_id res chain seq x y z
N MET A 1 -17.16 -1.24 16.83
CA MET A 1 -15.79 -1.56 16.35
C MET A 1 -15.84 -2.37 15.05
N GLU A 2 -16.67 -3.42 14.93
CA GLU A 2 -16.83 -4.22 13.70
C GLU A 2 -17.06 -3.42 12.40
N PHE A 3 -17.79 -2.30 12.46
CA PHE A 3 -18.03 -1.46 11.28
C PHE A 3 -16.74 -0.87 10.68
N LEU A 4 -15.76 -0.53 11.51
CA LEU A 4 -14.49 0.03 11.05
C LEU A 4 -13.60 -1.07 10.46
N GLU A 5 -13.52 -2.24 11.08
CA GLU A 5 -12.74 -3.37 10.56
C GLU A 5 -13.22 -3.88 9.20
N LYS A 6 -14.53 -3.79 8.93
CA LYS A 6 -15.14 -4.22 7.67
C LYS A 6 -14.99 -3.20 6.54
N ASN A 7 -14.85 -1.91 6.86
CA ASN A 7 -14.84 -0.81 5.89
C ASN A 7 -13.48 -0.11 5.77
N HIS A 8 -12.51 -0.42 6.62
CA HIS A 8 -11.17 0.16 6.48
C HIS A 8 -10.45 -0.49 5.29
N PRO A 9 -9.97 0.30 4.32
CA PRO A 9 -9.00 -0.22 3.38
C PRO A 9 -7.76 -0.64 4.17
N LYS A 10 -7.23 -1.83 3.86
CA LYS A 10 -5.93 -2.26 4.37
C LYS A 10 -4.85 -1.47 3.66
N ASP A 11 -4.44 -0.39 4.31
CA ASP A 11 -3.34 0.46 3.90
C ASP A 11 -2.01 -0.17 4.37
N PHE A 12 -1.02 -0.24 3.48
CA PHE A 12 0.32 -0.76 3.81
C PHE A 12 1.40 0.25 3.47
N ASN A 13 2.40 0.38 4.32
CA ASN A 13 3.61 1.12 4.00
C ASN A 13 4.67 0.24 3.32
N ILE A 14 5.70 0.84 2.73
CA ILE A 14 6.76 0.12 1.98
C ILE A 14 7.47 -0.93 2.85
N GLN A 15 7.68 -0.65 4.15
CA GLN A 15 8.34 -1.58 5.06
C GLN A 15 7.47 -2.82 5.31
N GLU A 16 6.17 -2.64 5.58
CA GLU A 16 5.23 -3.75 5.78
C GLU A 16 5.17 -4.67 4.55
N VAL A 17 5.15 -4.09 3.35
CA VAL A 17 5.18 -4.86 2.10
C VAL A 17 6.53 -5.56 1.92
N ALA A 18 7.64 -4.91 2.26
CA ALA A 18 8.98 -5.48 2.20
C ALA A 18 9.15 -6.68 3.15
N ASP A 19 8.68 -6.55 4.38
CA ASP A 19 8.74 -7.60 5.40
C ASP A 19 7.88 -8.80 5.00
N ALA A 20 6.65 -8.56 4.51
CA ALA A 20 5.74 -9.61 4.08
C ALA A 20 6.25 -10.35 2.83
N ALA A 21 6.84 -9.63 1.87
CA ALA A 21 7.33 -10.20 0.62
C ALA A 21 8.80 -10.67 0.69
N GLN A 22 9.48 -10.48 1.83
CA GLN A 22 10.89 -10.79 2.05
C GLN A 22 11.83 -10.16 1.01
N PHE A 23 11.51 -8.95 0.54
CA PHE A 23 12.33 -8.20 -0.41
C PHE A 23 12.93 -6.95 0.24
N HIS A 24 14.04 -6.46 -0.33
CA HIS A 24 14.62 -5.21 0.11
C HIS A 24 13.67 -4.03 -0.18
N ARG A 25 13.62 -3.06 0.75
CA ARG A 25 12.75 -1.89 0.68
C ARG A 25 12.85 -1.12 -0.64
N ASN A 26 14.06 -1.03 -1.22
CA ASN A 26 14.26 -0.35 -2.51
C ASN A 26 13.59 -1.08 -3.67
N THR A 27 13.66 -2.41 -3.69
CA THR A 27 13.00 -3.24 -4.71
C THR A 27 11.50 -3.05 -4.63
N VAL A 28 10.94 -3.12 -3.43
CA VAL A 28 9.52 -2.90 -3.18
C VAL A 28 9.09 -1.49 -3.54
N SER A 29 9.90 -0.47 -3.22
CA SER A 29 9.62 0.92 -3.58
C SER A 29 9.49 1.10 -5.10
N THR A 30 10.43 0.56 -5.87
CA THR A 30 10.36 0.59 -7.34
C THR A 30 9.13 -0.16 -7.85
N TYR A 31 8.86 -1.34 -7.31
CA TYR A 31 7.72 -2.16 -7.73
C TYR A 31 6.38 -1.50 -7.45
N LEU A 32 6.19 -0.93 -6.25
CA LEU A 32 4.97 -0.20 -5.89
C LEU A 32 4.75 1.03 -6.78
N LYS A 33 5.82 1.75 -7.15
CA LYS A 33 5.71 2.87 -8.11
C LYS A 33 5.21 2.40 -9.48
N VAL A 34 5.68 1.26 -9.96
CA VAL A 34 5.19 0.65 -11.22
C VAL A 34 3.71 0.30 -11.07
N LEU A 35 3.30 -0.36 -10.00
CA LEU A 35 1.90 -0.72 -9.77
C LEU A 35 0.97 0.50 -9.67
N VAL A 36 1.45 1.60 -9.09
CA VAL A 36 0.71 2.88 -9.07
C VAL A 36 0.59 3.46 -10.49
N ALA A 37 1.66 3.43 -11.27
CA ALA A 37 1.64 3.90 -12.66
C ALA A 37 0.70 3.06 -13.54
N GLU A 38 0.63 1.76 -13.29
CA GLU A 38 -0.30 0.81 -13.93
C GLU A 38 -1.73 0.91 -13.38
N LYS A 39 -1.99 1.79 -12.40
CA LYS A 39 -3.29 1.95 -11.72
C LYS A 39 -3.81 0.63 -11.10
N LYS A 40 -2.93 -0.24 -10.63
CA LYS A 40 -3.30 -1.47 -9.90
C LYS A 40 -3.47 -1.20 -8.40
N ILE A 41 -2.72 -0.23 -7.89
CA ILE A 41 -2.79 0.25 -6.51
C ILE A 41 -2.77 1.78 -6.51
N ILE A 42 -3.16 2.38 -5.40
CA ILE A 42 -3.09 3.82 -5.19
C ILE A 42 -2.30 4.15 -3.93
N ILE A 43 -1.74 5.36 -3.91
CA ILE A 43 -1.30 5.97 -2.66
C ILE A 43 -2.57 6.52 -2.00
N SER A 44 -3.05 5.83 -0.97
CA SER A 44 -4.29 6.20 -0.28
C SER A 44 -4.08 7.43 0.61
N ARG A 45 -2.95 7.48 1.32
CA ARG A 45 -2.62 8.52 2.29
C ARG A 45 -1.12 8.72 2.40
N THR A 46 -0.72 9.93 2.80
CA THR A 46 0.65 10.23 3.21
C THR A 46 0.64 10.71 4.66
N ILE A 47 1.39 10.04 5.54
CA ILE A 47 1.50 10.38 6.97
C ILE A 47 2.95 10.67 7.30
N LYS A 48 3.27 11.92 7.72
CA LYS A 48 4.64 12.31 8.15
C LYS A 48 5.75 11.83 7.20
N ASN A 49 5.54 11.98 5.88
CA ASN A 49 6.42 11.54 4.79
C ASN A 49 6.44 10.04 4.47
N VAL A 50 5.53 9.25 5.03
CA VAL A 50 5.34 7.83 4.66
C VAL A 50 4.10 7.72 3.79
N ASN A 51 4.26 7.15 2.59
CA ASN A 51 3.15 6.81 1.73
C ASN A 51 2.56 5.46 2.12
N LEU A 52 1.24 5.43 2.21
CA LEU A 52 0.44 4.23 2.39
C LEU A 52 -0.19 3.84 1.06
N TYR A 53 -0.14 2.55 0.77
CA TYR A 53 -0.60 1.95 -0.47
C TYR A 53 -1.82 1.08 -0.19
N SER A 54 -2.83 1.22 -1.03
CA SER A 54 -4.04 0.40 -1.00
C SER A 54 -4.35 -0.12 -2.39
N PHE A 55 -4.98 -1.30 -2.45
CA PHE A 55 -5.56 -1.78 -3.69
C PHE A 55 -6.70 -0.87 -4.12
N ILE A 56 -6.83 -0.69 -5.44
CA ILE A 56 -8.06 -0.13 -6.00
C ILE A 56 -9.09 -1.25 -5.88
N ASN A 57 -9.92 -1.23 -4.84
CA ASN A 57 -11.11 -2.07 -4.85
C ASN A 57 -11.98 -1.54 -5.98
N GLU A 58 -12.08 -2.30 -7.08
CA GLU A 58 -13.23 -2.20 -7.96
C GLU A 58 -14.46 -2.52 -7.11
N ILE A 59 -15.34 -1.52 -6.96
CA ILE A 59 -16.67 -1.65 -6.35
C ILE A 59 -17.55 -2.46 -7.30
#